data_AF-A0A0G1M9H5-F1
#
_entry.id   AF-A0A0G1M9H5-F1
#
_cell.length_a   1.000
_cell.length_b   1.000
_cell.length_c   1.000
_cell.angle_alpha   90.00
_cell.angle_beta   90.00
_cell.angle_gamma   90.00
#
_symmetry.space_group_name_H-M   'P 1'
#
loop_
_entity.id
_entity.type
_entity.pdbx_description
1 polymer ?
#
loop_
_entity_poly.entity_id
_entity_poly.type
_entity_poly.pdbx_seq_one_letter_code
_entity_poly.pdbx_strand_id
1 'polypeptide(L)' 'MAVTLPKKSLQELGIKIGDEVRVDVDFKKQRVIVEPANKIDPELLEWTDGFIKKYRLALEALARK' A
#
# COMPACT_ATOMS: atom_id res chain seq x y z
N MET A 1 25.25 8.15 -7.41
CA MET A 1 24.33 8.04 -8.56
C MET A 1 22.92 8.19 -8.01
N ALA A 2 22.07 9.01 -8.62
CA ALA A 2 20.70 9.23 -8.17
C ALA A 2 19.76 9.22 -9.38
N VAL A 3 18.57 8.65 -9.21
CA VAL A 3 17.50 8.68 -10.20
C VAL A 3 16.53 9.81 -9.80
N THR A 4 16.34 10.77 -10.69
CA THR A 4 15.39 11.86 -10.48
C THR A 4 14.02 11.49 -11.00
N LEU A 5 13.02 11.55 -10.12
CA LEU A 5 11.61 11.36 -10.44
C LEU A 5 10.91 12.73 -10.47
N PRO A 6 9.96 12.95 -11.40
CA PRO A 6 9.16 14.17 -11.43
C PRO A 6 8.37 14.36 -10.13
N LYS A 7 8.37 15.58 -9.58
CA LYS A 7 7.58 15.92 -8.38
C LYS A 7 6.11 15.56 -8.52
N LYS A 8 5.52 15.78 -9.70
CA LYS A 8 4.10 15.48 -9.96
C LYS A 8 3.80 14.00 -9.75
N SER A 9 4.64 13.11 -10.29
CA SER A 9 4.49 11.66 -10.13
C SER A 9 4.62 11.22 -8.68
N LEU A 10 5.54 11.81 -7.91
CA LEU A 10 5.67 11.53 -6.47
C LEU A 10 4.43 11.98 -5.68
N GLN A 11 3.84 13.13 -6.02
CA GLN A 11 2.60 13.61 -5.40
C GLN A 11 1.40 12.72 -5.69
N GLU A 12 1.26 12.24 -6.93
CA GLU A 12 0.19 11.30 -7.30
C GLU A 12 0.33 9.95 -6.58
N LEU A 13 1.55 9.55 -6.23
CA LEU A 13 1.85 8.38 -5.41
C LEU A 13 1.77 8.67 -3.90
N GLY A 14 1.54 9.91 -3.48
CA GLY A 14 1.52 10.31 -2.06
C GLY A 14 2.89 10.28 -1.37
N ILE A 15 3.99 10.16 -2.12
CA ILE A 15 5.35 10.03 -1.59
C ILE A 15 5.96 11.43 -1.38
N LYS A 16 6.47 11.71 -0.19
CA LYS A 16 7.19 12.95 0.12
C LYS A 16 8.68 12.69 0.25
N ILE A 17 9.45 13.77 0.23
CA ILE A 17 10.90 13.70 0.48
C ILE A 17 11.09 13.23 1.92
N GLY A 18 11.87 12.15 2.09
CA GLY A 18 12.10 11.52 3.40
C GLY A 18 11.19 10.34 3.71
N ASP A 19 10.19 10.04 2.88
CA ASP A 19 9.40 8.81 3.03
C ASP A 19 10.22 7.56 2.70
N GLU A 20 9.93 6.49 3.42
CA GLU A 20 10.41 5.16 3.09
C GLU A 20 9.59 4.62 1.91
N VAL A 21 10.29 4.11 0.89
CA VAL A 21 9.68 3.54 -0.30
C VAL A 21 10.26 2.18 -0.58
N ARG A 22 9.43 1.28 -1.09
CA ARG A 22 9.89 0.00 -1.63
C ARG A 22 10.28 0.21 -3.08
N VAL A 23 11.48 -0.22 -3.43
CA VAL A 23 11.99 -0.20 -4.81
C VAL A 23 12.22 -1.64 -5.25
N ASP A 24 11.56 -2.04 -6.32
CA ASP A 24 11.71 -3.36 -6.94
C ASP A 24 12.15 -3.22 -8.40
N VAL A 25 12.92 -4.19 -8.90
CA VAL A 25 13.45 -4.19 -10.26
C VAL A 25 12.93 -5.41 -11.00
N ASP A 26 12.03 -5.18 -11.95
CA ASP A 26 11.56 -6.22 -12.84
C ASP A 26 12.53 -6.33 -14.02
N PHE A 27 13.51 -7.23 -13.88
CA PHE A 27 14.55 -7.48 -14.89
C PHE A 27 14.00 -7.97 -16.22
N LYS A 28 12.86 -8.67 -16.23
CA LYS A 28 12.26 -9.19 -17.47
C LYS A 28 11.71 -8.07 -18.33
N LYS A 29 11.17 -7.02 -17.69
CA LYS A 29 10.56 -5.87 -18.37
C LYS A 29 11.43 -4.62 -18.32
N GLN A 30 12.65 -4.71 -17.77
CA GLN A 30 13.59 -3.60 -17.60
C GLN A 30 12.95 -2.36 -16.97
N ARG A 31 12.15 -2.55 -15.92
CA ARG A 31 11.43 -1.46 -15.23
C ARG A 31 11.75 -1.43 -13.74
N VAL A 32 11.77 -0.22 -13.19
CA VAL A 32 11.86 0.03 -11.75
C VAL A 32 10.46 0.35 -11.25
N ILE A 33 10.04 -0.36 -10.21
CA ILE A 33 8.75 -0.18 -9.55
C ILE A 33 9.03 0.52 -8.23
N VAL A 34 8.40 1.67 -8.00
CA VAL A 34 8.51 2.44 -6.77
C VAL A 34 7.14 2.53 -6.14
N GLU A 35 7.03 2.04 -4.91
CA GLU A 35 5.77 1.99 -4.16
C GLU A 35 5.99 2.60 -2.77
N PRO A 36 4.97 3.30 -2.21
CA PRO A 36 5.03 3.73 -0.82
C PRO A 36 5.29 2.52 0.08
N ALA A 37 6.21 2.63 1.04
CA ALA A 37 6.32 1.62 2.08
C ALA A 37 5.13 1.80 3.04
N ASN A 38 3.94 1.35 2.62
CA ASN A 38 2.79 1.29 3.51
C ASN A 38 3.16 0.39 4.68
N LYS A 39 3.51 1.00 5.83
CA LYS A 39 3.55 0.34 7.12
C LYS A 39 2.10 0.11 7.53
N ILE A 40 1.43 -0.84 6.89
CA ILE A 40 0.23 -1.38 7.52
C ILE A 40 0.75 -2.13 8.74
N ASP A 41 0.37 -1.62 9.90
CA ASP A 41 0.75 -2.24 11.15
C ASP A 41 0.28 -3.69 11.14
N PRO A 42 1.17 -4.69 11.33
CA PRO A 42 0.79 -6.08 11.25
C PRO A 42 -0.27 -6.44 12.30
N GLU A 43 -0.27 -5.77 13.46
CA GLU A 43 -1.28 -5.94 14.50
C GLU A 43 -2.65 -5.43 14.03
N LEU A 44 -2.67 -4.27 13.34
CA LEU A 44 -3.90 -3.75 12.72
C LEU A 44 -4.44 -4.72 11.67
N LEU A 45 -3.56 -5.35 10.89
CA LEU A 45 -3.93 -6.27 9.82
C LEU A 45 -4.52 -7.57 10.38
N GLU A 46 -3.90 -8.15 11.41
CA GLU A 46 -4.44 -9.30 12.16
C GLU A 46 -5.76 -8.96 12.86
N TRP A 47 -5.84 -7.80 13.51
CA TRP A 47 -7.07 -7.35 14.16
C TRP A 47 -8.20 -7.18 13.16
N THR A 48 -7.91 -6.57 12.00
CA THR A 48 -8.88 -6.35 10.93
C THR A 48 -9.39 -7.68 10.38
N ASP A 49 -8.50 -8.66 10.16
CA ASP A 49 -8.89 -9.99 9.70
C ASP A 49 -9.78 -10.72 10.74
N GLY A 50 -9.42 -10.63 12.02
CA GLY A 50 -10.21 -11.16 13.13
C GLY A 50 -11.58 -10.50 13.26
N PHE A 51 -11.65 -9.18 13.11
CA PHE A 51 -12.89 -8.40 13.12
C PHE A 51 -13.81 -8.82 11.98
N ILE A 52 -13.29 -8.89 10.74
CA ILE A 52 -14.07 -9.31 9.57
C ILE A 52 -14.61 -10.74 9.76
N LYS A 53 -13.78 -11.67 10.24
CA LYS A 53 -14.21 -13.05 10.51
C LYS A 53 -15.33 -13.11 11.55
N LYS A 54 -15.17 -12.39 12.67
CA LYS A 54 -16.15 -12.40 13.77
C LYS A 54 -17.49 -11.80 13.36
N TYR A 55 -17.49 -10.75 12.55
CA TYR A 55 -18.70 -9.99 12.20
C TYR A 55 -19.18 -10.23 10.77
N ARG A 56 -18.68 -11.24 10.07
CA ARG A 56 -18.97 -11.52 8.66
C ARG A 56 -20.46 -11.47 8.33
N LEU A 57 -21.29 -12.20 9.07
CA LEU A 57 -22.74 -12.22 8.84
C LEU A 57 -23.42 -10.86 9.04
N ALA A 58 -22.94 -10.08 10.02
CA ALA A 58 -23.47 -8.74 10.28
C ALA A 58 -23.03 -7.74 9.22
N LEU A 59 -21.80 -7.84 8.73
CA LEU A 59 -21.28 -7.04 7.62
C LEU A 59 -22.03 -7.35 6.31
N GLU A 60 -22.30 -8.63 6.03
CA GLU A 60 -23.08 -9.04 4.86
C GLU A 60 -24.54 -8.58 4.95
N ALA A 61 -25.15 -8.60 6.15
CA ALA A 61 -26.49 -8.07 6.36
C ALA A 61 -26.54 -6.55 6.19
N LEU A 62 -25.49 -5.83 6.62
CA LEU A 62 -25.37 -4.39 6.42
C LEU A 62 -25.18 -4.02 4.94
N ALA A 63 -24.40 -4.80 4.19
CA ALA A 63 -24.15 -4.57 2.76
C ALA A 63 -25.37 -4.85 1.86
N ARG A 64 -26.38 -5.55 2.38
CA ARG A 64 -27.65 -5.84 1.67
C ARG A 64 -28.74 -4.80 1.94
N LYS A 65 -28.45 -3.77 2.75
CA LYS A 65 -29.28 -2.56 2.86
C LYS A 65 -28.82 -1.51 1.85
#